data_AF-A0A925YR65-F1
#
_entry.id   AF-A0A925YR65-F1
#
_cell.length_a   1.000
_cell.length_b   1.000
_cell.length_c   1.000
_cell.angle_alpha   90.00
_cell.angle_beta   90.00
_cell.angle_gamma   90.00
#
_symmetry.space_group_name_H-M   'P 1'
#
loop_
_entity.id
_entity.type
_entity.pdbx_description
1 polymer ?
#
loop_
_entity_poly.entity_id
_entity_poly.type
_entity_poly.pdbx_seq_one_letter_code
_entity_poly.pdbx_strand_id
1 'polypeptide(L)'
;MTTAKPALRPANPQFSSGPCAKIPGWTPDLLKTALIGRSHRSGEGKARLKDAVTLTREVLEVPADHRIGIVPASDTGAVEMALWSLLGARGVDILAWESFGEGWVSDVLKQLKIKDVTKHLAPYGELP
;
A
#
# COMPACT_ATOMS: atom_id res chain seq x y z
N MET A 1 -20.22 22.49 21.67
CA MET A 1 -21.10 21.35 21.99
C MET A 1 -20.27 20.29 22.68
N THR A 2 -20.73 19.73 23.81
CA THR A 2 -20.06 18.62 24.49
C THR A 2 -20.56 17.30 23.92
N THR A 3 -19.67 16.53 23.29
CA THR A 3 -19.99 15.19 22.79
C THR A 3 -20.15 14.23 23.97
N ALA A 4 -21.30 13.57 24.08
CA ALA A 4 -21.54 12.61 25.16
C ALA A 4 -20.58 11.42 25.07
N LYS A 5 -19.96 11.05 26.19
CA LYS A 5 -19.05 9.90 26.26
C LYS A 5 -19.82 8.59 26.00
N PRO A 6 -19.32 7.68 25.16
CA PRO A 6 -19.94 6.38 24.97
C PRO A 6 -20.10 5.61 26.30
N ALA A 7 -21.27 5.03 26.52
CA ALA A 7 -21.58 4.24 27.72
C ALA A 7 -20.86 2.88 27.77
N LEU A 8 -20.43 2.38 26.60
CA LEU A 8 -19.76 1.09 26.45
C LEU A 8 -18.36 1.27 25.86
N ARG A 9 -17.43 0.44 26.30
CA ARG A 9 -16.11 0.33 25.66
C ARG A 9 -16.25 -0.43 24.34
N PRO A 10 -15.39 -0.13 23.34
CA PRO A 10 -15.30 -0.94 22.13
C PRO A 10 -14.94 -2.39 22.47
N ALA A 11 -15.51 -3.34 21.71
CA ALA A 11 -15.17 -4.75 21.83
C ALA A 11 -13.69 -5.05 21.47
N ASN A 12 -13.09 -4.22 20.62
CA ASN A 12 -11.66 -4.26 20.30
C ASN A 12 -11.05 -2.85 20.41
N PRO A 13 -10.13 -2.60 21.36
CA PRO A 13 -9.49 -1.30 21.54
C PRO A 13 -8.22 -1.10 20.68
N GLN A 14 -7.98 -1.92 19.65
CA GLN A 14 -6.82 -1.83 18.77
C GLN A 14 -7.05 -0.81 17.62
N PHE A 15 -6.72 0.46 17.88
CA PHE A 15 -6.98 1.58 16.95
C PHE A 15 -5.80 1.98 16.04
N SER A 16 -4.79 1.13 15.92
CA SER A 16 -3.65 1.40 15.03
C SER A 16 -4.08 1.42 13.56
N SER A 17 -3.48 2.32 12.77
CA SER A 17 -3.65 2.41 11.31
C SER A 17 -2.67 1.53 10.53
N GLY A 18 -1.81 0.77 11.20
CA GLY A 18 -0.87 -0.16 10.57
C GLY A 18 0.28 -0.57 11.50
N PRO A 19 0.44 -1.87 11.83
CA PRO A 19 -0.50 -2.96 11.62
C PRO A 19 -1.83 -2.73 12.35
N CYS A 20 -2.95 -3.18 11.77
CA CYS A 20 -4.30 -3.04 12.32
C CYS A 20 -4.83 -4.35 12.95
N ALA A 21 -5.96 -4.26 13.64
CA ALA A 21 -6.70 -5.43 14.14
C ALA A 21 -6.97 -6.45 13.02
N LYS A 22 -6.80 -7.74 13.35
CA LYS A 22 -7.18 -8.84 12.45
C LYS A 22 -8.71 -9.03 12.44
N ILE A 23 -9.19 -9.86 11.51
CA ILE A 23 -10.61 -10.23 11.43
C ILE A 23 -11.12 -10.82 12.77
N PRO A 24 -12.39 -10.64 13.12
CA PRO A 24 -12.98 -11.29 14.30
C PRO A 24 -12.76 -12.82 14.25
N GLY A 25 -12.42 -13.41 15.40
CA GLY A 25 -12.15 -14.85 15.50
C GLY A 25 -10.81 -15.31 14.92
N TRP A 26 -9.91 -14.39 14.57
CA TRP A 26 -8.57 -14.75 14.11
C TRP A 26 -7.80 -15.57 15.16
N THR A 27 -7.21 -16.68 14.74
CA THR A 27 -6.24 -17.49 15.52
C THR A 27 -5.06 -17.89 14.63
N PRO A 28 -3.89 -18.23 15.21
CA PRO A 28 -2.75 -18.75 14.44
C PRO A 28 -3.06 -20.03 13.64
N ASP A 29 -4.10 -20.78 13.98
CA ASP A 29 -4.50 -22.00 13.25
C ASP A 29 -4.88 -21.72 11.80
N LEU A 30 -5.27 -20.48 11.48
CA LEU A 30 -5.47 -20.03 10.10
C LEU A 30 -4.19 -20.14 9.25
N LEU A 31 -3.02 -20.16 9.90
CA LEU A 31 -1.71 -20.30 9.26
C LEU A 31 -1.16 -21.72 9.33
N LYS A 32 -1.93 -22.72 9.81
CA LYS A 32 -1.44 -24.11 9.95
C LYS A 32 -0.96 -24.74 8.64
N THR A 33 -1.49 -24.29 7.51
CA THR A 33 -1.09 -24.75 6.18
C THR A 33 -0.11 -23.80 5.51
N ALA A 34 0.42 -22.78 6.21
CA ALA A 34 1.38 -21.86 5.63
C ALA A 34 2.62 -22.60 5.11
N LEU A 35 3.09 -22.21 3.92
CA LEU A 35 4.24 -22.83 3.25
C LEU A 35 5.57 -22.29 3.81
N ILE A 36 5.72 -22.30 5.13
CA ILE A 36 6.91 -21.79 5.82
C ILE A 36 8.09 -22.71 5.50
N GLY A 37 9.23 -22.13 5.08
CA GLY A 37 10.43 -22.89 4.71
C GLY A 37 10.33 -23.64 3.37
N ARG A 38 9.22 -23.51 2.64
CA ARG A 38 9.09 -24.09 1.30
C ARG A 38 9.61 -23.13 0.24
N SER A 39 10.16 -23.69 -0.84
CA SER A 39 10.55 -22.88 -2.01
C SER A 39 9.34 -22.16 -2.61
N HIS A 40 9.45 -20.85 -2.81
CA HIS A 40 8.46 -20.04 -3.53
C HIS A 40 8.27 -20.48 -4.99
N ARG A 41 9.23 -21.24 -5.55
CA ARG A 41 9.15 -21.80 -6.91
C ARG A 41 8.39 -23.12 -6.99
N SER A 42 8.02 -23.70 -5.85
CA SER A 42 7.22 -24.93 -5.79
C SER A 42 5.86 -24.75 -6.46
N GLY A 43 5.26 -25.86 -6.92
CA GLY A 43 3.92 -25.83 -7.53
C GLY A 43 2.88 -25.20 -6.60
N GLU A 44 2.88 -25.60 -5.32
CA GLU A 44 1.98 -25.05 -4.30
C GLU A 44 2.22 -23.57 -4.02
N GLY A 45 3.48 -23.13 -3.93
CA GLY A 45 3.83 -21.71 -3.73
C GLY A 45 3.35 -20.83 -4.89
N LYS A 46 3.60 -21.28 -6.13
CA LYS A 46 3.12 -20.60 -7.34
C LYS A 46 1.59 -20.55 -7.39
N ALA A 47 0.91 -21.63 -7.02
CA ALA A 47 -0.54 -21.68 -6.96
C ALA A 47 -1.09 -20.62 -5.99
N ARG A 48 -0.58 -20.55 -4.76
CA ARG A 48 -1.05 -19.53 -3.78
C ARG A 48 -0.81 -18.10 -4.21
N LEU A 49 0.34 -17.81 -4.83
CA LEU A 49 0.61 -16.47 -5.37
C LEU A 49 -0.36 -16.14 -6.52
N LYS A 50 -0.65 -17.10 -7.39
CA LYS A 50 -1.64 -16.94 -8.47
C LYS A 50 -3.04 -16.71 -7.91
N ASP A 51 -3.43 -17.44 -6.87
CA ASP A 51 -4.73 -17.28 -6.22
C ASP A 51 -4.86 -15.89 -5.60
N ALA A 52 -3.83 -15.40 -4.90
CA ALA A 52 -3.79 -14.04 -4.37
C ALA A 52 -3.94 -12.98 -5.49
N VAL A 53 -3.20 -13.13 -6.60
CA VAL A 53 -3.33 -12.24 -7.77
C VAL A 53 -4.74 -12.27 -8.37
N THR A 54 -5.35 -13.45 -8.43
CA THR A 54 -6.70 -13.63 -9.00
C THR A 54 -7.74 -12.96 -8.11
N LEU A 55 -7.68 -13.18 -6.79
CA LEU A 55 -8.57 -12.54 -5.83
C LEU A 55 -8.39 -11.01 -5.81
N THR A 56 -7.16 -10.50 -5.86
CA THR A 56 -6.92 -9.06 -5.97
C THR A 56 -7.59 -8.46 -7.20
N ARG A 57 -7.52 -9.15 -8.34
CA ARG A 57 -8.20 -8.70 -9.56
C ARG A 57 -9.71 -8.66 -9.40
N GLU A 58 -10.29 -9.70 -8.81
CA GLU A 58 -11.73 -9.79 -8.59
C GLU A 58 -12.22 -8.70 -7.64
N VAL A 59 -11.56 -8.52 -6.50
CA VAL A 59 -11.96 -7.55 -5.47
C VAL A 59 -11.81 -6.11 -5.93
N LEU A 60 -10.74 -5.79 -6.66
CA LEU A 60 -10.45 -4.43 -7.14
C LEU A 60 -10.96 -4.18 -8.57
N GLU A 61 -11.61 -5.16 -9.20
CA GLU A 61 -12.10 -5.10 -10.57
C GLU A 61 -11.02 -4.67 -11.59
N VAL A 62 -9.79 -5.19 -11.43
CA VAL A 62 -8.65 -4.76 -12.26
C VAL A 62 -8.86 -5.18 -13.71
N PRO A 63 -8.74 -4.27 -14.71
CA PRO A 63 -8.94 -4.57 -16.13
C PRO A 63 -8.06 -5.72 -16.64
N ALA A 64 -8.60 -6.55 -17.54
CA ALA A 64 -7.95 -7.79 -18.00
C ALA A 64 -6.60 -7.60 -18.69
N ASP A 65 -6.37 -6.43 -19.28
CA ASP A 65 -5.12 -6.02 -19.92
C ASP A 65 -4.04 -5.53 -18.94
N HIS A 66 -4.39 -5.25 -17.69
CA HIS A 66 -3.46 -4.82 -16.65
C HIS A 66 -2.82 -6.01 -15.94
N ARG A 67 -1.55 -5.87 -15.55
CA ARG A 67 -0.82 -6.86 -14.77
C ARG A 67 -0.83 -6.48 -13.27
N ILE A 68 -0.81 -7.49 -12.40
CA ILE A 68 -0.70 -7.32 -10.95
C ILE A 68 0.61 -7.96 -10.51
N GLY A 69 1.43 -7.20 -9.80
CA GLY A 69 2.68 -7.67 -9.19
C GLY A 69 2.55 -7.75 -7.67
N ILE A 70 3.11 -8.81 -7.08
CA ILE A 70 3.34 -8.90 -5.63
C ILE A 70 4.84 -8.64 -5.42
N VAL A 71 5.15 -7.56 -4.69
CA VAL A 71 6.53 -7.11 -4.45
C VAL A 71 6.83 -7.01 -2.96
N PRO A 72 8.09 -7.19 -2.54
CA PRO A 72 8.49 -6.98 -1.16
C PRO A 72 8.56 -5.48 -0.82
N ALA A 73 8.86 -5.17 0.45
CA ALA A 73 9.10 -3.82 0.96
C ALA A 73 7.87 -2.90 1.06
N SER A 74 6.69 -3.48 1.27
CA SER A 74 5.42 -2.78 1.52
C SER A 74 5.05 -1.77 0.42
N ASP A 75 4.09 -0.91 0.72
CA ASP A 75 3.61 0.17 -0.16
C ASP A 75 4.76 1.10 -0.57
N THR A 76 5.72 1.37 0.33
CA THR A 76 6.91 2.18 0.02
C THR A 76 7.71 1.56 -1.12
N GLY A 77 8.03 0.26 -1.05
CA GLY A 77 8.77 -0.42 -2.11
C GLY A 77 8.01 -0.48 -3.44
N ALA A 78 6.68 -0.64 -3.38
CA ALA A 78 5.84 -0.60 -4.57
C ALA A 78 5.82 0.78 -5.24
N VAL A 79 5.66 1.85 -4.44
CA VAL A 79 5.68 3.25 -4.94
C VAL A 79 7.05 3.58 -5.49
N GLU A 80 8.13 3.28 -4.77
CA GLU A 80 9.50 3.49 -5.25
C GLU A 80 9.73 2.76 -6.58
N MET A 81 9.39 1.47 -6.69
CA MET A 81 9.53 0.74 -7.95
C MET A 81 8.82 1.46 -9.11
N ALA A 82 7.64 2.04 -8.88
CA ALA A 82 6.93 2.84 -9.87
C ALA A 82 7.65 4.17 -10.18
N LEU A 83 8.04 4.95 -9.17
CA LEU A 83 8.73 6.22 -9.34
C LEU A 83 10.01 6.05 -10.18
N TRP A 84 10.84 5.06 -9.84
CA TRP A 84 12.12 4.79 -10.51
C TRP A 84 11.97 4.24 -11.93
N SER A 85 10.84 3.59 -12.25
CA SER A 85 10.64 2.96 -13.55
C SER A 85 9.82 3.80 -14.53
N LEU A 86 8.99 4.72 -14.03
CA LEU A 86 7.99 5.43 -14.84
C LEU A 86 8.28 6.92 -15.02
N LEU A 87 9.04 7.55 -14.12
CA LEU A 87 9.27 8.99 -14.15
C LEU A 87 10.55 9.40 -14.89
N GLY A 88 10.60 10.65 -15.33
CA GLY A 88 11.82 11.29 -15.87
C GLY A 88 11.92 11.34 -17.39
N ALA A 89 11.12 10.57 -18.13
CA ALA A 89 11.06 10.67 -19.59
C ALA A 89 10.32 11.93 -20.07
N ARG A 90 9.43 12.48 -19.24
CA ARG A 90 8.66 13.71 -19.46
C ARG A 90 8.66 14.51 -18.15
N GLY A 91 8.29 15.79 -18.25
CA GLY A 91 8.03 16.62 -17.07
C GLY A 91 7.03 15.95 -16.12
N VAL A 92 7.26 16.13 -14.82
CA VAL A 92 6.48 15.49 -13.76
C VAL A 92 5.75 16.55 -12.95
N ASP A 93 4.42 16.50 -12.96
CA ASP A 93 3.61 17.17 -11.96
C ASP A 93 3.47 16.25 -10.74
N ILE A 94 3.86 16.74 -9.56
CA ILE A 94 3.72 16.00 -8.31
C ILE A 94 2.95 16.83 -7.29
N LEU A 95 1.94 16.19 -6.70
CA LEU A 95 1.00 16.82 -5.78
C LEU A 95 1.15 16.19 -4.40
N ALA A 96 1.19 17.01 -3.35
CA ALA A 96 1.21 16.52 -1.97
C ALA A 96 0.45 17.46 -1.03
N TRP A 97 -0.38 16.88 -0.17
CA TRP A 97 -1.11 17.60 0.89
C TRP A 97 -1.15 16.83 2.21
N GLU A 98 -0.18 15.92 2.38
CA GLU A 98 0.01 15.07 3.55
C GLU A 98 1.43 14.48 3.57
N SER A 99 1.84 13.88 4.69
CA SER A 99 3.21 13.44 4.98
C SER A 99 3.79 12.41 4.01
N PHE A 100 3.01 11.45 3.53
CA PHE A 100 3.49 10.41 2.62
C PHE A 100 3.83 11.00 1.25
N GLY A 101 2.94 11.83 0.69
CA GLY A 101 3.12 12.56 -0.54
C GLY A 101 4.32 13.51 -0.48
N GLU A 102 4.52 14.20 0.64
CA GLU A 102 5.74 14.99 0.86
C GLU A 102 7.01 14.13 0.82
N GLY A 103 6.94 12.89 1.33
CA GLY A 103 7.98 11.88 1.17
C GLY A 103 8.29 11.63 -0.31
N TRP A 104 7.28 11.32 -1.11
CA TRP A 104 7.44 11.07 -2.56
C TRP A 104 7.97 12.28 -3.33
N VAL A 105 7.55 13.50 -2.96
CA VAL A 105 8.13 14.75 -3.51
C VAL A 105 9.62 14.84 -3.20
N SER A 106 10.01 14.52 -1.97
CA SER A 106 11.42 14.49 -1.57
C SER A 106 12.20 13.44 -2.36
N ASP A 107 11.64 12.27 -2.61
CA ASP A 107 12.31 11.21 -3.37
C ASP A 107 12.49 11.57 -4.84
N VAL A 108 11.47 12.12 -5.48
CA VAL A 108 11.54 12.62 -6.86
C VAL A 108 12.61 13.71 -7.02
N LEU A 109 12.68 14.66 -6.08
CA LEU A 109 13.58 15.81 -6.20
C LEU A 109 15.01 15.52 -5.72
N LYS A 110 15.17 14.79 -4.62
CA LYS A 110 16.48 14.62 -3.96
C LYS A 110 17.15 13.29 -4.32
N GLN A 111 16.39 12.22 -4.49
CA GLN A 111 16.94 10.90 -4.79
C GLN A 111 17.03 10.66 -6.30
N LEU A 112 15.88 10.77 -7.00
CA LEU A 112 15.81 10.63 -8.46
C LEU A 112 16.41 11.84 -9.19
N LYS A 113 16.34 13.03 -8.58
CA LYS A 113 16.89 14.28 -9.12
C LYS A 113 16.33 14.62 -10.50
N ILE A 114 15.03 14.38 -10.68
CA ILE A 114 14.33 14.76 -11.91
C ILE A 114 14.35 16.29 -12.01
N LYS A 115 14.78 16.81 -13.17
CA LYS A 115 14.99 18.26 -13.37
C LYS A 115 13.70 18.99 -13.72
N ASP A 116 12.86 18.38 -14.54
CA ASP A 116 11.61 18.96 -15.02
C ASP A 116 10.46 18.50 -14.11
N VAL A 117 10.28 19.21 -12.99
CA VAL A 117 9.27 18.89 -11.98
C VAL A 117 8.51 20.14 -11.59
N THR A 118 7.18 20.07 -11.65
CA THR A 118 6.27 21.07 -11.08
C THR A 118 5.63 20.50 -9.84
N LYS A 119 5.74 21.23 -8.71
CA LYS A 119 5.20 20.81 -7.42
C LYS A 119 3.91 21.56 -7.10
N HIS A 120 2.89 20.84 -6.63
CA HIS A 120 1.65 21.42 -6.11
C HIS A 120 1.50 20.96 -4.66
N LEU A 121 1.69 21.88 -3.71
CA LEU A 121 1.72 21.56 -2.28
C LEU A 121 0.60 22.30 -1.55
N ALA A 122 -0.08 21.59 -0.65
CA ALA A 122 -1.07 22.19 0.25
C ALA A 122 -0.91 21.64 1.69
N PRO A 123 -1.44 22.32 2.72
CA PRO A 123 -1.53 21.79 4.07
C PRO A 123 -2.50 20.60 4.19
N TYR A 124 -2.40 19.88 5.31
CA TYR A 124 -3.37 18.83 5.66
C TYR A 124 -4.82 19.35 5.67
N GLY A 125 -5.69 18.64 4.97
CA GLY A 125 -7.12 18.97 4.87
C GLY A 125 -7.48 19.93 3.74
N GLU A 126 -6.50 20.36 2.95
CA GLU A 126 -6.68 21.21 1.77
C GLU A 126 -6.26 20.45 0.49
N LEU A 127 -6.70 20.93 -0.68
CA LEU A 127 -6.24 20.44 -1.98
C LEU A 127 -5.30 21.46 -2.63
N PRO A 128 -4.21 21.03 -3.30
CA PRO A 128 -3.28 21.91 -4.02
C PRO A 128 -3.88 22.58 -5.25
#